data_AF-A0A419E172-F1
#
_entry.id   AF-A0A419E172-F1
#
_cell.length_a   1.000
_cell.length_b   1.000
_cell.length_c   1.000
_cell.angle_alpha   90.00
_cell.angle_beta   90.00
_cell.angle_gamma   90.00
#
_symmetry.space_group_name_H-M   'P 1'
#
loop_
_entity.id
_entity.type
_entity.pdbx_description
1 polymer ?
#
loop_
_entity_poly.entity_id
_entity_poly.type
_entity_poly.pdbx_seq_one_letter_code
_entity_poly.pdbx_strand_id
1 'polypeptide(L)'
;MSKPQTAKNIQIPDSILREMLTDSEWRMLRNRWQIINLLEEGISIRKIAEQVKVGTDTVVRVARMVEKGNLRKILDKEKNPIKKLKTQTPWIFGKSG
;
A
#
# COMPACT_ATOMS: atom_id res chain seq x y z
N MET A 1 -8.53 -19.07 -32.35
CA MET A 1 -8.01 -17.86 -31.69
C MET A 1 -6.95 -18.27 -30.68
N SER A 2 -5.67 -18.09 -30.99
CA SER A 2 -4.57 -18.43 -30.07
C SER A 2 -4.68 -17.60 -28.80
N LYS A 3 -4.60 -18.24 -27.63
CA LYS A 3 -4.54 -17.54 -26.33
C LYS A 3 -3.34 -16.57 -26.35
N PRO A 4 -3.49 -15.30 -25.94
CA PRO A 4 -2.35 -14.40 -25.83
C PRO A 4 -1.33 -15.02 -24.87
N GLN A 5 -0.07 -15.11 -25.30
CA GLN A 5 1.01 -15.66 -24.50
C GLN A 5 1.12 -14.86 -23.19
N THR A 6 0.92 -15.56 -22.08
CA THR A 6 0.87 -14.99 -20.74
C THR A 6 2.20 -14.32 -20.38
N ALA A 7 2.11 -13.02 -20.09
CA ALA A 7 3.03 -12.19 -19.30
C ALA A 7 4.54 -12.46 -19.46
N LYS A 8 5.16 -11.78 -20.44
CA LYS A 8 6.57 -11.39 -20.27
C LYS A 8 6.66 -10.47 -19.04
N ASN A 9 7.74 -10.56 -18.27
CA ASN A 9 8.05 -9.60 -17.22
C ASN A 9 8.36 -8.24 -17.90
N ILE A 10 7.32 -7.47 -18.19
CA ILE A 10 7.44 -6.18 -18.86
C ILE A 10 7.81 -5.15 -17.79
N GLN A 11 9.03 -4.65 -17.86
CA GLN A 11 9.42 -3.48 -17.08
C GLN A 11 8.84 -2.24 -17.77
N ILE A 12 7.93 -1.55 -17.08
CA ILE A 12 7.34 -0.31 -17.56
C ILE A 12 8.10 0.84 -16.88
N PRO A 13 8.75 1.75 -17.65
CA PRO A 13 9.39 2.95 -17.11
C PRO A 13 8.41 3.84 -16.35
N ASP A 14 8.89 4.51 -15.29
CA ASP A 14 8.10 5.42 -14.47
C ASP A 14 7.48 6.59 -15.25
N SER A 15 8.17 7.08 -16.29
CA SER A 15 7.65 8.14 -17.16
C SER A 15 6.39 7.70 -17.88
N ILE A 16 6.34 6.45 -18.35
CA ILE A 16 5.17 5.88 -19.02
C ILE A 16 4.03 5.71 -18.02
N LEU A 17 4.31 5.26 -16.80
CA LEU A 17 3.29 5.15 -15.75
C LEU A 17 2.67 6.51 -15.41
N ARG A 18 3.45 7.59 -15.39
CA ARG A 18 2.94 8.94 -15.14
C ARG A 18 2.01 9.44 -16.25
N GLU A 19 2.34 9.15 -17.51
CA GLU A 19 1.50 9.53 -18.66
C GLU A 19 0.22 8.68 -18.76
N MET A 20 0.27 7.42 -18.30
CA MET A 20 -0.88 6.51 -18.36
C MET A 20 -1.90 6.72 -17.25
N LEU A 21 -1.47 7.25 -16.10
CA LEU A 21 -2.32 7.45 -14.94
C LEU A 21 -2.94 8.84 -14.95
N THR A 22 -4.21 8.91 -14.55
CA THR A 22 -4.81 10.21 -14.27
C THR A 22 -4.18 10.84 -13.02
N ASP A 23 -4.26 12.16 -12.89
CA ASP A 23 -3.82 12.89 -11.70
C ASP A 23 -4.43 12.33 -10.40
N SER A 24 -5.68 11.87 -10.49
CA SER A 24 -6.41 11.29 -9.37
C SER A 24 -5.84 9.93 -8.93
N GLU A 25 -5.47 9.08 -9.89
CA GLU A 25 -4.88 7.78 -9.64
C GLU A 25 -3.45 7.92 -9.11
N TRP A 26 -2.69 8.85 -9.67
CA TRP A 26 -1.35 9.16 -9.18
C TRP A 26 -1.38 9.66 -7.72
N ARG A 27 -2.32 10.56 -7.40
CA ARG A 27 -2.53 11.03 -6.03
C ARG A 27 -2.94 9.89 -5.10
N MET A 28 -3.82 9.00 -5.57
CA MET A 28 -4.23 7.82 -4.80
C MET A 28 -3.03 6.91 -4.50
N LEU A 29 -2.17 6.63 -5.48
CA LEU A 29 -0.96 5.81 -5.29
C LEU A 29 -0.01 6.46 -4.28
N ARG A 30 0.24 7.77 -4.42
CA ARG A 30 1.05 8.54 -3.46
C ARG A 30 0.51 8.43 -2.04
N ASN A 31 -0.79 8.66 -1.85
CA ASN A 31 -1.41 8.60 -0.53
C ASN A 31 -1.32 7.19 0.07
N ARG A 32 -1.55 6.14 -0.73
CA ARG A 32 -1.41 4.75 -0.29
C ARG A 32 0.03 4.45 0.14
N TRP A 33 1.02 4.91 -0.62
CA TRP A 33 2.44 4.73 -0.27
C TRP A 33 2.80 5.43 1.04
N GLN A 34 2.36 6.67 1.22
CA GLN A 34 2.57 7.41 2.48
C GLN A 34 1.91 6.71 3.68
N ILE A 35 0.70 6.18 3.51
CA ILE A 35 0.02 5.39 4.55
C ILE A 35 0.86 4.17 4.93
N ILE A 36 1.43 3.44 3.96
CA ILE A 36 2.27 2.26 4.22
C ILE A 36 3.47 2.65 5.09
N ASN A 37 4.21 3.70 4.71
CA ASN A 37 5.39 4.16 5.47
C ASN A 37 5.01 4.56 6.91
N LEU A 38 3.92 5.30 7.10
CA LEU A 38 3.48 5.74 8.43
C LEU A 38 2.96 4.57 9.29
N LEU A 39 2.37 3.55 8.66
CA LEU A 39 1.98 2.31 9.35
C LEU A 39 3.22 1.54 9.85
N GLU A 40 4.35 1.60 9.15
CA GLU A 40 5.62 1.00 9.58
C GLU A 40 6.26 1.74 10.75
N GLU A 41 6.12 3.06 10.79
CA GLU A 41 6.51 3.89 11.94
C GLU A 41 5.64 3.66 13.18
N GLY A 42 4.52 2.93 13.02
CA GLY A 42 3.59 2.58 14.09
C GLY A 42 2.64 3.71 14.49
N ILE A 43 2.39 4.64 13.57
CA ILE A 43 1.44 5.74 13.77
C ILE A 43 0.00 5.19 13.79
N SER A 44 -0.86 5.76 14.63
CA SER A 44 -2.26 5.35 14.73
C SER A 44 -3.06 5.69 13.48
N ILE A 45 -4.05 4.86 13.14
CA ILE A 45 -4.92 5.02 11.95
C ILE A 45 -5.49 6.43 11.82
N ARG A 46 -5.96 6.99 12.94
CA ARG A 46 -6.54 8.34 12.99
C ARG A 46 -5.52 9.41 12.63
N LYS A 47 -4.32 9.34 13.21
CA LYS A 47 -3.25 10.32 12.96
C LYS A 47 -2.73 10.21 11.53
N ILE A 48 -2.64 9.01 10.96
CA ILE A 48 -2.31 8.81 9.55
C ILE A 48 -3.37 9.46 8.64
N ALA A 49 -4.66 9.22 8.94
CA ALA A 49 -5.77 9.79 8.17
C ALA A 49 -5.72 11.33 8.16
N GLU A 50 -5.44 11.94 9.31
CA GLU A 50 -5.25 13.39 9.46
C GLU A 50 -4.03 13.90 8.67
N GLN A 51 -2.87 13.23 8.77
CA GLN A 51 -1.63 13.63 8.08
C GLN A 51 -1.72 13.51 6.56
N VAL A 52 -2.28 12.41 6.06
CA VAL A 52 -2.38 12.12 4.61
C VAL A 52 -3.63 12.78 4.01
N LYS A 53 -4.50 13.38 4.83
CA LYS A 53 -5.77 14.01 4.43
C LYS A 53 -6.70 13.04 3.70
N VAL A 54 -6.94 11.88 4.30
CA VAL A 54 -7.83 10.83 3.80
C VAL A 54 -8.78 10.35 4.89
N GLY A 55 -9.82 9.61 4.51
CA GLY A 55 -10.69 8.93 5.48
C GLY A 55 -9.98 7.80 6.23
N THR A 56 -10.38 7.55 7.48
CA THR A 56 -9.86 6.44 8.30
C THR A 56 -10.13 5.07 7.67
N ASP A 57 -11.25 4.93 6.96
CA ASP A 57 -11.61 3.75 6.17
C ASP A 57 -10.57 3.44 5.08
N THR A 58 -10.00 4.48 4.46
CA THR A 58 -8.95 4.35 3.45
C THR A 58 -7.67 3.80 4.07
N VAL A 59 -7.28 4.31 5.23
CA VAL A 59 -6.12 3.82 5.97
C VAL A 59 -6.30 2.35 6.37
N VAL A 60 -7.50 1.97 6.86
CA VAL A 60 -7.81 0.57 7.20
C VAL A 60 -7.76 -0.34 5.96
N ARG A 61 -8.29 0.10 4.81
CA ARG A 61 -8.19 -0.67 3.55
C ARG A 61 -6.75 -0.91 3.14
N VAL A 62 -5.89 0.11 3.24
CA VAL A 62 -4.46 -0.02 2.93
C VAL A 62 -3.75 -0.95 3.92
N ALA A 63 -4.01 -0.81 5.22
CA ALA A 63 -3.43 -1.70 6.23
C ALA A 63 -3.77 -3.18 5.96
N ARG A 64 -5.02 -3.47 5.63
CA ARG A 64 -5.47 -4.84 5.27
C ARG A 64 -4.85 -5.32 3.96
N MET A 65 -4.67 -4.44 2.98
CA MET A 65 -4.01 -4.75 1.72
C MET A 65 -2.55 -5.17 1.94
N VAL A 66 -1.82 -4.46 2.81
CA VAL A 66 -0.44 -4.81 3.18
C VAL A 66 -0.38 -6.13 3.93
N GLU A 67 -1.30 -6.37 4.88
CA GLU A 67 -1.30 -7.60 5.67
C GLU A 67 -1.63 -8.85 4.84
N LYS A 68 -2.62 -8.76 3.94
CA LYS A 68 -3.10 -9.92 3.15
C LYS A 68 -2.33 -10.14 1.85
N GLY A 69 -1.61 -9.14 1.35
CA GLY A 69 -1.09 -9.12 -0.01
C GLY A 69 0.36 -9.61 -0.18
N ASN A 70 0.72 -9.90 -1.43
CA ASN A 70 2.11 -10.08 -1.86
C ASN A 70 2.96 -8.81 -1.71
N LEU A 71 2.31 -7.64 -1.51
CA LEU A 71 2.99 -6.36 -1.36
C LEU A 71 4.03 -6.39 -0.24
N ARG A 72 3.68 -7.00 0.89
CA ARG A 72 4.60 -7.17 2.01
C ARG A 72 5.82 -8.01 1.64
N LYS A 73 5.62 -9.12 0.93
CA LYS A 73 6.72 -9.99 0.46
C LYS A 73 7.62 -9.31 -0.57
N ILE A 74 7.07 -8.40 -1.39
CA ILE A 74 7.83 -7.64 -2.38
C ILE A 74 8.69 -6.58 -1.67
N LEU A 75 8.08 -5.82 -0.76
CA LEU A 75 8.76 -4.81 0.04
C LEU A 75 9.86 -5.41 0.93
N ASP A 76 9.61 -6.56 1.55
CA ASP A 76 10.60 -7.31 2.35
C ASP A 76 11.81 -7.77 1.50
N LYS A 77 11.62 -8.00 0.18
CA LYS A 77 12.69 -8.42 -0.74
C LYS A 77 13.58 -7.27 -1.23
N GLU A 78 13.09 -6.03 -1.26
CA GLU A 78 13.82 -4.86 -1.77
C GLU A 78 14.78 -4.18 -0.76
N LYS A 79 15.38 -4.94 0.18
CA LYS A 79 16.33 -4.45 1.20
C LYS A 79 15.77 -3.43 2.22
N ASN A 80 14.46 -3.21 2.27
CA ASN A 80 13.82 -2.45 3.35
C ASN A 80 12.88 -3.41 4.11
N PRO A 81 13.38 -4.18 5.10
CA PRO A 81 12.57 -5.17 5.78
C PRO A 81 11.39 -4.46 6.45
N ILE A 82 10.17 -4.76 6.03
CA ILE A 82 8.98 -4.20 6.67
C ILE A 82 8.93 -4.77 8.08
N LYS A 83 9.29 -3.92 9.04
CA LYS A 83 9.05 -4.19 10.45
C LYS A 83 7.57 -4.51 10.59
N LYS A 84 7.22 -5.57 11.33
CA LYS A 84 5.82 -5.94 11.59
C LYS A 84 5.02 -4.68 11.90
N LEU A 85 3.99 -4.41 11.10
CA LEU A 85 3.07 -3.28 11.29
C LEU A 85 2.73 -3.15 12.77
N LYS A 86 3.26 -2.12 13.43
CA LYS A 86 3.07 -1.88 14.86
C LYS A 86 1.83 -1.01 15.01
N THR A 87 0.66 -1.63 15.06
CA THR A 87 -0.57 -0.86 15.26
C THR A 87 -0.97 -0.84 16.73
N GLN A 88 -1.38 0.33 17.24
CA GLN A 88 -2.11 0.46 18.52
C GLN A 88 -3.59 0.06 18.39
N THR A 89 -3.98 -0.48 17.24
CA THR A 89 -5.38 -0.69 16.83
C THR A 89 -5.57 -2.14 16.38
N PRO A 90 -5.49 -3.16 17.28
CA PRO A 90 -5.45 -4.58 16.89
C PRO A 90 -6.74 -5.08 16.22
N TRP A 91 -7.89 -4.48 16.57
CA TRP A 91 -9.21 -4.90 16.09
C TRP A 91 -9.37 -4.82 14.57
N ILE A 92 -8.58 -3.98 13.89
CA ILE A 92 -8.67 -3.79 12.43
C ILE A 92 -8.35 -5.06 11.65
N PHE A 93 -7.58 -5.96 12.27
CA PHE A 93 -7.14 -7.24 11.74
C PHE A 93 -7.96 -8.42 12.28
N GLY A 94 -9.08 -8.17 12.97
CA GLY A 94 -9.89 -9.22 13.58
C GLY A 94 -9.19 -9.94 14.75
N LYS A 95 -8.12 -9.35 15.29
CA LYS A 95 -7.45 -9.84 16.50
C LYS A 95 -8.10 -9.16 17.70
N SER A 96 -8.95 -9.91 18.39
CA SER A 96 -9.34 -9.59 19.77
C SER A 96 -8.08 -9.63 20.63
N GLY A 97 -7.82 -8.57 21.39
CA GLY A 97 -6.81 -8.62 22.45
C GLY A 97 -7.17 -9.66 23.50
#